data_AF-A0A4Y2L7H7-F1
#
_entry.id   AF-A0A4Y2L7H7-F1
#
_cell.length_a   1.000
_cell.length_b   1.000
_cell.length_c   1.000
_cell.angle_alpha   90.00
_cell.angle_beta   90.00
_cell.angle_gamma   90.00
#
_symmetry.space_group_name_H-M   'P 1'
#
loop_
_entity.id
_entity.type
_entity.pdbx_description
1 polymer ?
#
loop_
_entity_poly.entity_id
_entity_poly.type
_entity_poly.pdbx_seq_one_letter_code
_entity_poly.pdbx_strand_id
1 'polypeptide(L)'
;MSYGDKWMAVLSSDEKKWNLDGPDENIKYWLDLRKEPRSFFSRQSGGGSVMVRVTFSFNGQVGLAFLDGRQNSPKYIETLENHLMPFAENIGGGTKLVISAR
;
A
#
# COMPACT_ATOMS: atom_id res chain seq x y z
N MET A 1 -21.18 -11.24 23.24
CA MET A 1 -20.25 -11.14 22.10
C MET A 1 -18.84 -11.18 22.63
N SER A 2 -18.08 -12.18 22.20
CA SER A 2 -16.64 -12.24 22.47
C SER A 2 -15.94 -11.08 21.75
N TYR A 3 -14.73 -10.73 22.16
CA TYR A 3 -13.96 -9.70 21.44
C TYR A 3 -13.67 -10.11 19.99
N GLY A 4 -13.59 -11.41 19.70
CA GLY A 4 -13.35 -11.97 18.37
C GLY A 4 -14.47 -11.66 17.38
N ASP A 5 -15.73 -11.73 17.82
CA ASP A 5 -16.90 -11.51 16.97
C ASP A 5 -16.93 -10.09 16.38
N LYS A 6 -16.33 -9.11 17.08
CA LYS A 6 -16.23 -7.72 16.62
C LYS A 6 -15.22 -7.56 15.48
N TRP A 7 -14.14 -8.34 15.47
CA TRP A 7 -13.09 -8.26 14.46
C TRP A 7 -13.50 -8.91 13.13
N MET A 8 -14.46 -9.83 13.14
CA MET A 8 -15.02 -10.45 11.94
C MET A 8 -15.64 -9.44 10.97
N ALA A 9 -16.13 -8.32 11.51
CA ALA A 9 -16.79 -7.25 10.75
C ALA A 9 -15.87 -6.04 10.45
N VAL A 10 -14.58 -6.14 10.79
CA VAL A 10 -13.61 -5.06 10.58
C VAL A 10 -12.95 -5.20 9.20
N LEU A 11 -12.96 -4.09 8.48
CA LEU A 11 -12.21 -3.88 7.26
C LEU A 11 -10.94 -3.11 7.58
N SER A 12 -9.79 -3.69 7.21
CA SER A 12 -8.50 -3.04 7.36
C SER A 12 -8.04 -2.54 5.99
N SER A 13 -7.55 -1.30 5.91
CA SER A 13 -6.92 -0.79 4.69
C SER A 13 -5.63 -0.05 5.02
N ASP A 14 -4.62 -0.19 4.19
CA ASP A 14 -3.37 0.55 4.32
C ASP A 14 -2.80 0.91 2.95
N GLU A 15 -1.90 1.90 2.94
CA GLU A 15 -1.15 2.34 1.76
C GLU A 15 0.32 1.95 1.90
N LYS A 16 0.86 1.34 0.85
CA LYS A 16 2.27 0.96 0.80
C LYS A 16 2.92 1.47 -0.48
N LYS A 17 4.02 2.20 -0.31
CA LYS A 17 4.93 2.53 -1.39
C LYS A 17 5.96 1.42 -1.57
N TRP A 18 6.03 0.88 -2.77
CA TRP A 18 7.01 -0.09 -3.23
C TRP A 18 8.00 0.63 -4.15
N ASN A 19 9.26 0.71 -3.74
CA ASN A 19 10.31 1.25 -4.59
C ASN A 19 10.76 0.17 -5.59
N LEU A 20 11.06 0.58 -6.81
CA LEU A 20 11.56 -0.31 -7.87
C LEU A 20 13.10 -0.27 -7.93
N ASP A 21 13.74 -0.17 -6.78
CA ASP A 21 15.20 -0.07 -6.59
C ASP A 21 15.91 -1.44 -6.53
N GLY A 22 15.15 -2.54 -6.63
CA GLY A 22 15.67 -3.91 -6.58
C GLY A 22 15.83 -4.44 -5.15
N PRO A 23 16.03 -5.75 -4.98
CA PRO A 23 16.21 -6.35 -3.65
C PRO A 23 17.43 -5.72 -2.94
N ASP A 24 17.34 -5.69 -1.60
CA ASP A 24 18.04 -4.79 -0.65
C ASP A 24 19.54 -4.54 -0.78
N GLU A 25 20.26 -5.17 -1.71
CA GLU A 25 21.71 -5.06 -1.88
C GLU A 25 22.19 -5.22 -3.34
N ASN A 26 21.30 -5.29 -4.33
CA ASN A 26 21.67 -5.70 -5.70
C ASN A 26 21.58 -4.57 -6.75
N ILE A 27 21.99 -3.35 -6.38
CA ILE A 27 22.11 -2.24 -7.33
C ILE A 27 23.34 -2.49 -8.20
N LYS A 28 23.14 -3.13 -9.36
CA LYS A 28 24.17 -3.25 -10.39
C LYS A 28 24.29 -1.91 -11.12
N TYR A 29 25.28 -1.10 -10.78
CA TYR A 29 25.67 0.05 -11.59
C TYR A 29 26.85 -0.31 -12.50
N TRP A 30 26.95 0.35 -13.65
CA TRP A 30 28.12 0.24 -14.53
C TRP A 30 29.31 0.90 -13.85
N LEU A 31 30.21 0.11 -13.27
CA LEU A 31 31.44 0.59 -12.67
C LEU A 31 32.50 0.78 -13.76
N ASP A 32 32.98 2.01 -13.93
CA ASP A 32 34.23 2.27 -14.64
C ASP A 32 35.38 1.64 -13.83
N LEU A 33 36.04 0.63 -14.40
CA LEU A 33 37.10 -0.15 -13.76
C LEU A 33 38.30 0.68 -13.30
N ARG A 34 38.40 1.94 -13.75
CA ARG A 34 39.46 2.89 -13.35
C ARG A 34 39.15 3.64 -12.06
N LYS A 35 37.95 3.47 -11.48
CA LYS A 35 37.50 4.17 -10.27
C LYS A 35 37.21 3.17 -9.16
N GLU A 36 37.44 3.58 -7.91
CA GLU A 36 37.12 2.73 -6.77
C GLU A 36 35.61 2.46 -6.67
N PRO A 37 35.20 1.24 -6.26
CA PRO A 37 33.81 0.91 -6.02
C PRO A 37 33.20 1.84 -4.99
N ARG A 38 32.15 2.59 -5.36
CA ARG A 38 31.34 3.37 -4.42
C ARG A 38 30.04 2.62 -4.14
N SER A 39 29.82 2.25 -2.88
CA SER A 39 28.54 1.77 -2.41
C SER A 39 27.68 2.97 -1.99
N PHE A 40 26.58 3.21 -2.70
CA PHE A 40 25.59 4.19 -2.28
C PHE A 40 24.50 3.47 -1.47
N PHE A 41 24.42 3.77 -0.16
CA PHE A 41 23.32 3.28 0.70
C PHE A 41 22.02 4.10 0.53
N SER A 42 22.01 5.10 -0.34
CA SER A 42 20.87 6.01 -0.49
C SER A 42 19.73 5.35 -1.28
N ARG A 43 18.66 4.99 -0.57
CA ARG A 43 17.33 4.64 -1.11
C ARG A 43 16.52 5.85 -1.58
N GLN A 44 17.17 7.02 -1.62
CA GLN A 44 16.52 8.29 -1.93
C GLN A 44 16.57 8.49 -3.44
N SER A 45 15.52 7.99 -4.10
CA SER A 45 15.03 8.43 -5.42
C SER A 45 15.92 8.19 -6.64
N GLY A 46 15.44 7.30 -7.53
CA GLY A 46 15.89 7.20 -8.92
C GLY A 46 15.13 6.17 -9.73
N GLY A 47 14.85 4.99 -9.15
CA GLY A 47 14.27 3.83 -9.87
C GLY A 47 12.75 3.84 -10.09
N GLY A 48 12.05 4.90 -9.71
CA GLY A 48 10.58 4.90 -9.68
C GLY A 48 10.00 4.11 -8.50
N SER A 49 8.69 4.19 -8.33
CA SER A 49 7.97 3.54 -7.23
C SER A 49 6.50 3.36 -7.58
N VAL A 50 5.89 2.29 -7.08
CA VAL A 50 4.45 2.06 -7.18
C VAL A 50 3.84 2.23 -5.80
N MET A 51 2.77 3.01 -5.70
CA MET A 51 1.97 3.09 -4.48
C MET A 51 0.75 2.20 -4.65
N VAL A 52 0.50 1.35 -3.66
CA VAL A 52 -0.61 0.40 -3.68
C VAL A 52 -1.43 0.59 -2.42
N ARG A 53 -2.74 0.63 -2.56
CA ARG A 53 -3.68 0.51 -1.45
C ARG A 53 -4.23 -0.90 -1.41
N VAL A 54 -4.21 -1.50 -0.23
CA VAL A 54 -4.77 -2.83 0.00
C VAL A 54 -5.85 -2.72 1.05
N THR A 55 -7.00 -3.32 0.78
CA THR A 55 -8.09 -3.47 1.74
C THR A 55 -8.35 -4.95 1.92
N PHE A 56 -8.45 -5.42 3.16
CA PHE A 56 -8.71 -6.83 3.45
C PHE A 56 -9.64 -7.00 4.64
N SER A 57 -10.36 -8.11 4.65
CA SER A 57 -11.24 -8.51 5.74
C SER A 57 -10.78 -9.84 6.35
N PHE A 58 -11.24 -10.14 7.56
CA PHE A 58 -10.97 -11.43 8.20
C PHE A 58 -11.47 -12.62 7.36
N ASN A 59 -12.51 -12.41 6.55
CA ASN A 59 -13.09 -13.44 5.68
C ASN A 59 -12.22 -13.77 4.45
N GLY A 60 -10.99 -13.24 4.37
CA GLY A 60 -10.03 -13.55 3.32
C GLY A 60 -10.28 -12.80 2.00
N GLN A 61 -11.25 -11.90 1.94
CA GLN A 61 -11.42 -11.01 0.80
C GLN A 61 -10.32 -9.95 0.83
N VAL A 62 -9.75 -9.65 -0.34
CA VAL A 62 -8.73 -8.63 -0.53
C VAL A 62 -9.04 -7.80 -1.77
N GLY A 63 -9.10 -6.49 -1.61
CA GLY A 63 -9.17 -5.49 -2.67
C GLY A 63 -7.83 -4.78 -2.82
N LEU A 64 -7.36 -4.59 -4.05
CA LEU A 64 -6.08 -3.96 -4.36
C LEU A 64 -6.28 -2.86 -5.39
N ALA A 65 -5.74 -1.67 -5.11
CA ALA A 65 -5.79 -0.51 -6.01
C ALA A 65 -4.40 0.07 -6.22
N PHE A 66 -4.05 0.33 -7.47
CA PHE A 66 -2.83 1.03 -7.83
C PHE A 66 -3.07 2.54 -7.79
N LEU A 67 -2.22 3.26 -7.06
CA LEU A 67 -2.32 4.69 -6.88
C LEU A 67 -1.25 5.41 -7.71
N ASP A 68 -1.65 6.46 -8.42
CA ASP A 68 -0.75 7.23 -9.25
C ASP A 68 -0.28 8.52 -8.56
N GLY A 69 1.03 8.76 -8.66
CA GLY A 69 1.70 9.94 -8.16
C GLY A 69 1.60 10.14 -6.64
N ARG A 70 1.70 11.41 -6.23
CA ARG A 70 1.60 11.80 -4.82
C ARG A 70 0.13 11.84 -4.40
N GLN A 71 -0.21 11.09 -3.36
CA GLN A 71 -1.51 11.17 -2.71
C GLN A 71 -1.66 12.50 -1.98
N ASN A 72 -2.82 13.12 -2.17
CA ASN A 72 -3.29 14.30 -1.46
C ASN A 72 -4.68 13.99 -0.88
N SER A 73 -5.17 14.83 0.03
CA SER A 73 -6.45 14.56 0.69
C SER A 73 -7.63 14.33 -0.28
N PRO A 74 -7.82 15.13 -1.36
CA PRO A 74 -8.90 14.88 -2.31
C PRO A 74 -8.79 13.54 -3.05
N LYS A 75 -7.61 13.20 -3.58
CA LYS A 75 -7.38 11.90 -4.24
C LYS A 75 -7.56 10.73 -3.27
N TYR A 76 -7.20 10.93 -2.00
CA TYR A 76 -7.40 9.93 -0.97
C TYR A 76 -8.89 9.62 -0.77
N ILE A 77 -9.73 10.65 -0.69
CA ILE A 77 -11.19 10.51 -0.59
C ILE A 77 -11.74 9.78 -1.82
N GLU A 78 -11.38 10.24 -3.02
CA GLU A 78 -11.80 9.62 -4.28
C GLU A 78 -11.39 8.14 -4.37
N THR A 79 -10.15 7.82 -3.97
CA THR A 79 -9.66 6.44 -3.92
C THR A 79 -10.47 5.59 -2.93
N LEU A 80 -10.86 6.18 -1.80
CA LEU A 80 -11.67 5.52 -0.77
C LEU A 80 -13.07 5.22 -1.29
N GLU A 81 -13.71 6.20 -1.93
CA GLU A 81 -15.02 6.06 -2.54
C GLU A 81 -15.03 5.04 -3.68
N ASN A 82 -14.01 5.05 -4.54
CA ASN A 82 -13.98 4.18 -5.72
C ASN A 82 -13.54 2.75 -5.44
N HIS A 83 -12.69 2.51 -4.43
CA HIS A 83 -12.11 1.19 -4.18
C HIS A 83 -12.54 0.56 -2.86
N LEU A 84 -12.78 1.35 -1.81
CA LEU A 84 -13.08 0.82 -0.48
C LEU A 84 -14.58 0.69 -0.24
N MET A 85 -15.40 1.65 -0.69
CA MET A 85 -16.86 1.56 -0.54
C MET A 85 -17.47 0.37 -1.30
N PRO A 86 -17.13 0.11 -2.58
CA PRO A 86 -17.67 -1.05 -3.29
C PRO A 86 -17.19 -2.37 -2.70
N PHE A 87 -15.98 -2.38 -2.12
CA PHE A 87 -15.46 -3.55 -1.44
C PHE A 87 -16.23 -3.82 -0.15
N ALA A 88 -16.53 -2.79 0.64
CA ALA A 88 -17.30 -2.90 1.87
C ALA A 88 -18.74 -3.38 1.63
N GLU A 89 -19.41 -2.88 0.59
CA GLU A 89 -20.76 -3.31 0.22
C GLU A 89 -20.82 -4.81 -0.12
N ASN A 90 -19.78 -5.35 -0.76
CA ASN A 90 -19.68 -6.76 -1.12
C ASN A 90 -19.46 -7.71 0.08
N ILE A 91 -19.06 -7.20 1.26
CA ILE A 91 -18.83 -8.02 2.47
C ILE A 91 -20.15 -8.26 3.24
N GLY A 92 -21.24 -7.59 2.85
CA GLY A 92 -22.54 -7.67 3.50
C GLY A 92 -22.66 -6.64 4.63
N GLY A 93 -23.76 -5.88 4.62
CA GLY A 93 -23.99 -4.62 5.34
C GLY A 93 -23.99 -4.63 6.88
N GLY A 94 -23.25 -5.53 7.52
CA GLY A 94 -22.96 -5.52 8.96
C GLY A 94 -21.55 -5.05 9.31
N THR A 95 -20.71 -4.68 8.33
CA THR A 95 -19.34 -4.23 8.58
C THR A 95 -19.30 -2.84 9.22
N LYS A 96 -18.70 -2.73 10.40
CA LYS A 96 -18.42 -1.45 11.02
C LYS A 96 -17.10 -0.94 10.47
N LEU A 97 -17.18 -0.09 9.44
CA LEU A 97 -16.04 0.60 8.87
C LEU A 97 -15.48 1.58 9.89
N VAL A 98 -14.35 1.24 10.48
CA VAL A 98 -13.57 2.15 11.32
C VAL A 98 -12.40 2.64 10.49
N ILE A 99 -12.57 3.81 9.87
CA ILE A 99 -11.50 4.47 9.13
C ILE A 99 -10.65 5.24 10.15
N SER A 100 -9.49 4.69 10.49
CA SER A 100 -8.46 5.41 11.25
C SER A 100 -7.38 5.86 10.28
N ALA A 101 -7.36 7.15 9.96
CA ALA A 101 -6.24 7.80 9.28
C ALA A 101 -5.32 8.41 10.35
N ARG A 102 -4.02 8.19 10.22
CA ARG A 102 -3.00 8.88 11.03
C ARG A 102 -2.69 10.26 10.48
#